data_AF-A0A958VQ21-F1
#
_entry.id   AF-A0A958VQ21-F1
#
_cell.length_a   1.000
_cell.length_b   1.000
_cell.length_c   1.000
_cell.angle_alpha   90.00
_cell.angle_beta   90.00
_cell.angle_gamma   90.00
#
_symmetry.space_group_name_H-M   'P 1'
#
loop_
_entity.id
_entity.type
_entity.pdbx_description
1 polymer ?
#
loop_
_entity_poly.entity_id
_entity_poly.type
_entity_poly.pdbx_seq_one_letter_code
_entity_poly.pdbx_strand_id
1 'polypeptide(L)'
;MNKLYILFLFITTLSFAQVKVSGTVLDETNQPIPFANVIFKGSTVGTVSDENGAFYLESANTYTEIEVSFIGFETKAIQVKARDFDLKIILREVGNELNEVIVYSGKQAKKGNPAVAILKKIWAKKRQNGVLLYDKYAYDKYEKIEFDLNNIDEKFKNRKLFKGMEFIFEQVDTSNITGKSYLPIFINEALYKTYGKNEPTKKFKEELIANKNSGFDSNQELIEFVKQLYVDYNIYDNYLKFFDKSFTSPLSRTGVSVYNYVLTDSAYIDNKWCYNILFYPRRKNELTFKGDFWVNDTTFAVKQIEMAATKSANINWIKEIYVEQEFDVLNDSVFLLKRDHIMSDFAITKKEKSKGVYGRRTTLFNNYDFEKEYDDKFYAAKVDTYKEEIFNKPDSFWEENRMERLNKDEVGIYKMLD
;
A
#
# COMPACT_ATOMS: atom_id res chain seq x y z
N MET A 1 -14.36 20.14 49.39
CA MET A 1 -14.75 19.88 47.98
C MET A 1 -13.69 20.25 46.93
N ASN A 2 -12.42 20.57 47.27
CA ASN A 2 -11.44 21.07 46.27
C ASN A 2 -10.21 20.18 46.00
N LYS A 3 -10.14 18.95 46.55
CA LYS A 3 -8.99 18.05 46.30
C LYS A 3 -9.25 16.93 45.29
N LEU A 4 -10.52 16.68 44.93
CA LEU A 4 -10.88 15.60 43.98
C LEU A 4 -10.77 16.03 42.51
N TYR A 5 -10.90 17.33 42.22
CA TYR A 5 -10.76 17.87 40.85
C TYR A 5 -9.31 17.91 40.35
N ILE A 6 -8.33 17.98 41.24
CA ILE A 6 -6.90 17.98 40.87
C ILE A 6 -6.42 16.59 40.45
N LEU A 7 -7.06 15.52 40.95
CA LEU A 7 -6.73 14.14 40.57
C LEU A 7 -7.26 13.76 39.18
N PHE A 8 -8.29 14.46 38.68
CA PHE A 8 -8.85 14.22 37.34
C PHE A 8 -8.08 14.95 36.23
N LEU A 9 -7.14 15.85 36.58
CA LEU A 9 -6.35 16.61 35.61
C LEU A 9 -5.06 15.91 35.15
N PHE A 10 -4.73 14.76 35.74
CA PHE A 10 -3.45 14.07 35.50
C PHE A 10 -3.55 12.78 34.67
N ILE A 11 -4.75 12.43 34.16
CA ILE A 11 -4.98 11.20 33.39
C ILE A 11 -4.97 11.43 31.86
N THR A 12 -4.90 12.68 31.37
CA THR A 12 -5.10 12.99 29.94
C THR A 12 -3.83 13.16 29.10
N THR A 13 -2.64 12.79 29.58
CA THR A 13 -1.41 12.93 28.78
C THR A 13 -0.75 11.60 28.45
N LEU A 14 -1.47 10.69 27.77
CA LEU A 14 -0.84 9.66 26.95
C LEU A 14 -0.82 10.18 25.51
N SER A 15 0.09 11.13 25.24
CA SER A 15 0.35 11.58 23.88
C SER A 15 1.16 10.49 23.18
N PHE A 16 0.56 9.78 22.22
CA PHE A 16 1.31 8.94 21.29
C PHE A 16 2.22 9.84 20.47
N ALA A 17 3.52 9.82 20.74
CA ALA A 17 4.48 10.58 19.97
C ALA A 17 4.72 9.87 18.63
N GLN A 18 4.05 10.34 17.58
CA GLN A 18 4.35 9.93 16.20
C GLN A 18 5.78 10.38 15.87
N VAL A 19 6.59 9.46 15.37
CA VAL A 19 7.93 9.74 14.87
C VAL A 19 7.82 10.05 13.38
N LYS A 20 8.25 11.24 12.97
CA LYS A 20 8.31 11.68 11.57
C LYS A 20 9.74 12.05 11.21
N VAL A 21 10.27 11.41 10.18
CA VAL A 21 11.66 11.55 9.74
C VAL A 21 11.68 11.83 8.24
N SER A 22 12.39 12.87 7.82
CA SER A 22 12.62 13.14 6.39
C SER A 22 14.07 13.49 6.14
N GLY A 23 14.51 13.29 4.91
CA GLY A 23 15.88 13.64 4.55
C GLY A 23 16.25 13.26 3.14
N THR A 24 17.55 13.31 2.88
CA THR A 24 18.16 12.89 1.61
C THR A 24 19.33 11.96 1.89
N VAL A 25 19.34 10.82 1.21
CA VAL A 25 20.43 9.86 1.23
C VAL A 25 21.40 10.19 0.10
N LEU A 26 22.67 10.35 0.46
CA LEU A 26 23.75 10.78 -0.44
C LEU A 26 24.98 9.89 -0.26
N ASP A 27 25.85 9.87 -1.26
CA ASP A 27 27.20 9.30 -1.16
C ASP A 27 28.22 10.31 -0.60
N GLU A 28 29.47 9.86 -0.39
CA GLU A 28 30.58 10.71 0.08
C GLU A 28 30.94 11.83 -0.91
N THR A 29 30.49 11.77 -2.17
CA THR A 29 30.65 12.81 -3.19
C THR A 29 29.48 13.81 -3.25
N ASN A 30 28.48 13.65 -2.38
CA ASN A 30 27.20 14.39 -2.34
C ASN A 30 26.28 14.13 -3.55
N GLN A 31 26.42 13.00 -4.25
CA GLN A 31 25.42 12.57 -5.22
C GLN A 31 24.27 11.84 -4.52
N PRO A 32 23.03 12.01 -5.00
CA PRO A 32 21.89 11.32 -4.42
C PRO A 32 21.98 9.81 -4.63
N ILE A 33 21.65 9.08 -3.57
CA ILE A 33 21.50 7.62 -3.59
C ILE A 33 20.00 7.33 -3.72
N PRO A 34 19.51 7.05 -4.93
CA PRO A 34 18.12 6.70 -5.13
C PRO A 34 17.86 5.28 -4.67
N PHE A 35 16.65 5.04 -4.16
CA PHE A 35 16.17 3.73 -3.75
C PHE A 35 16.88 3.10 -2.55
N ALA A 36 17.43 3.92 -1.65
CA ALA A 36 17.93 3.49 -0.36
C ALA A 36 16.79 3.09 0.56
N ASN A 37 16.94 1.94 1.23
CA ASN A 37 16.01 1.50 2.25
C ASN A 37 16.23 2.35 3.52
N VAL A 38 15.14 2.87 4.07
CA VAL A 38 15.14 3.62 5.32
C VAL A 38 14.08 2.99 6.21
N ILE A 39 14.50 2.31 7.27
CA ILE A 39 13.60 1.56 8.16
C ILE A 39 13.78 2.00 9.60
N PHE A 40 12.72 2.00 10.40
CA PHE A 40 12.89 2.11 11.85
C PHE A 40 13.57 0.84 12.36
N LYS A 41 14.67 1.00 13.09
CA LYS A 41 15.48 -0.17 13.48
C LYS A 41 14.68 -1.11 14.39
N GLY A 42 14.67 -2.40 14.05
CA GLY A 42 13.88 -3.42 14.76
C GLY A 42 12.38 -3.39 14.45
N SER A 43 11.97 -2.65 13.41
CA SER A 43 10.60 -2.56 12.91
C SER A 43 10.48 -3.14 11.50
N THR A 44 9.26 -3.37 11.04
CA THR A 44 8.93 -3.58 9.61
C THR A 44 8.49 -2.28 8.93
N VAL A 45 8.39 -1.17 9.67
CA VAL A 45 7.96 0.14 9.15
C VAL A 45 9.16 0.84 8.50
N GLY A 46 9.12 0.98 7.18
CA GLY A 46 10.17 1.58 6.37
C GLY A 46 9.65 2.29 5.13
N THR A 47 10.56 2.92 4.42
CA THR A 47 10.33 3.64 3.16
C THR A 47 11.57 3.47 2.27
N VAL A 48 11.47 3.96 1.03
CA VAL A 48 12.54 3.93 0.05
C VAL A 48 12.77 5.34 -0.49
N SER A 49 14.04 5.73 -0.67
CA SER A 49 14.35 7.05 -1.23
C SER A 49 13.98 7.16 -2.72
N ASP A 50 13.59 8.36 -3.15
CA ASP A 50 13.19 8.64 -4.53
C ASP A 50 14.39 8.79 -5.48
N GLU A 51 14.15 9.19 -6.74
CA GLU A 51 15.20 9.39 -7.76
C GLU A 51 16.23 10.48 -7.40
N ASN A 52 15.90 11.37 -6.46
CA ASN A 52 16.76 12.41 -5.93
C ASN A 52 17.32 12.05 -4.55
N GLY A 53 17.16 10.80 -4.11
CA GLY A 53 17.59 10.32 -2.80
C GLY A 53 16.73 10.85 -1.64
N ALA A 54 15.62 11.54 -1.90
CA ALA A 54 14.75 12.07 -0.87
C ALA A 54 13.85 10.98 -0.27
N PHE A 55 13.66 10.97 1.04
CA PHE A 55 12.79 10.02 1.72
C PHE A 55 11.93 10.71 2.79
N TYR A 56 10.80 10.09 3.10
CA TYR A 56 9.94 10.44 4.22
C TYR A 56 9.43 9.15 4.87
N LEU A 57 9.64 9.04 6.17
CA LEU A 57 9.32 7.88 7.00
C LEU A 57 8.57 8.33 8.25
N GLU A 58 7.47 7.65 8.58
CA GLU A 58 6.72 7.94 9.78
C GLU A 58 6.19 6.69 10.48
N SER A 59 6.01 6.77 11.80
CA SER A 59 5.34 5.72 12.57
C SER A 59 4.60 6.27 13.78
N ALA A 60 3.50 5.61 14.13
CA ALA A 60 2.77 5.85 15.37
C ALA A 60 3.51 5.32 16.62
N ASN A 61 4.47 4.41 16.44
CA ASN A 61 5.33 3.91 17.49
C ASN A 61 6.55 4.82 17.69
N THR A 62 7.09 4.83 18.90
CA THR A 62 8.31 5.57 19.20
C THR A 62 9.53 4.76 18.79
N TYR A 63 10.32 5.32 17.89
CA TYR A 63 11.63 4.82 17.50
C TYR A 63 12.65 5.93 17.65
N THR A 64 13.84 5.56 18.12
CA THR A 64 14.95 6.49 18.32
C THR A 64 16.04 6.32 17.28
N GLU A 65 15.92 5.33 16.40
CA GLU A 65 16.95 5.01 15.41
C GLU A 65 16.30 4.56 14.10
N ILE A 66 16.78 5.13 13.00
CA ILE A 66 16.54 4.60 11.66
C ILE A 66 17.78 3.87 11.19
N GLU A 67 17.58 2.81 10.44
CA GLU A 67 18.63 2.11 9.71
C GLU A 67 18.47 2.46 8.23
N VAL A 68 19.51 3.07 7.67
CA VAL A 68 19.57 3.36 6.24
C VAL A 68 20.55 2.40 5.61
N SER A 69 20.05 1.61 4.66
CA SER A 69 20.85 0.65 3.94
C SER A 69 20.68 0.86 2.44
N PHE A 70 21.80 0.79 1.74
CA PHE A 70 21.79 0.73 0.30
C PHE A 70 22.92 -0.16 -0.18
N ILE A 71 22.61 -0.90 -1.21
CA ILE A 71 23.48 -1.87 -1.85
C ILE A 71 24.70 -1.12 -2.40
N GLY A 72 25.86 -1.33 -1.76
CA GLY A 72 27.16 -0.75 -2.11
C GLY A 72 27.81 -0.04 -0.93
N PHE A 73 27.03 0.15 0.14
CA PHE A 73 27.34 1.08 1.20
C PHE A 73 27.23 0.43 2.58
N GLU A 74 27.97 0.96 3.54
CA GLU A 74 27.84 0.61 4.94
C GLU A 74 26.44 1.00 5.43
N THR A 75 25.70 0.01 5.93
CA THR A 75 24.43 0.24 6.63
C THR A 75 24.68 1.21 7.77
N LYS A 76 23.93 2.32 7.78
CA LYS A 76 24.11 3.40 8.73
C LYS A 76 22.89 3.51 9.62
N ALA A 77 23.09 3.19 10.89
CA ALA A 77 22.12 3.47 11.92
C ALA A 77 22.26 4.94 12.36
N ILE A 78 21.16 5.67 12.38
CA ILE A 78 21.12 7.10 12.71
C ILE A 78 20.07 7.31 13.78
N GLN A 79 20.50 7.92 14.88
CA GLN A 79 19.60 8.34 15.94
C GLN A 79 18.71 9.47 15.42
N VAL A 80 17.40 9.33 15.59
CA VAL A 80 16.38 10.27 15.14
C VAL A 80 15.52 10.72 16.31
N LYS A 81 15.07 11.97 16.26
CA LYS A 81 14.05 12.48 17.19
C LYS A 81 12.65 12.18 16.67
N ALA A 82 11.65 12.36 17.53
CA ALA A 82 10.24 12.22 17.14
C ALA A 82 9.84 13.12 15.94
N ARG A 83 10.56 14.20 15.69
CA ARG A 83 10.42 15.02 14.48
C ARG A 83 11.82 15.42 14.02
N ASP A 84 12.32 14.76 12.99
CA ASP A 84 13.66 14.99 12.45
C ASP A 84 13.56 15.16 10.93
N PHE A 85 13.50 16.41 10.50
CA PHE A 85 13.31 16.76 9.09
C PHE A 85 14.63 17.23 8.48
N ASP A 86 14.76 17.07 7.16
CA ASP A 86 15.91 17.51 6.37
C ASP A 86 17.23 16.81 6.77
N LEU A 87 17.16 15.56 7.22
CA LEU A 87 18.33 14.76 7.54
C LEU A 87 19.22 14.59 6.30
N LYS A 88 20.50 14.92 6.44
CA LYS A 88 21.50 14.62 5.42
C LYS A 88 22.24 13.33 5.80
N ILE A 89 21.89 12.24 5.11
CA ILE A 89 22.41 10.90 5.41
C ILE A 89 23.47 10.54 4.38
N ILE A 90 24.73 10.64 4.78
CA ILE A 90 25.86 10.20 3.94
C ILE A 90 26.12 8.73 4.23
N LEU A 91 25.95 7.88 3.23
CA LEU A 91 26.40 6.49 3.27
C LEU A 91 27.82 6.40 2.69
N ARG A 92 28.68 5.60 3.33
CA ARG A 92 30.06 5.34 2.87
C ARG A 92 30.07 4.08 2.02
N GLU A 93 30.76 4.11 0.89
CA GLU A 93 30.98 2.92 0.07
C GLU A 93 31.84 1.89 0.84
N VAL A 94 31.45 0.62 0.81
CA VAL A 94 32.23 -0.44 1.44
C VAL A 94 33.52 -0.66 0.64
N GLY A 95 34.66 -0.28 1.21
CA GLY A 95 35.97 -0.40 0.56
C GLY A 95 36.46 -1.85 0.47
N ASN A 96 36.44 -2.41 -0.73
CA ASN A 96 37.28 -3.51 -1.23
C ASN A 96 37.62 -4.67 -0.26
N GLU A 97 36.65 -5.55 0.01
CA GLU A 97 36.82 -7.01 -0.09
C GLU A 97 35.55 -7.59 -0.72
N LEU A 98 35.71 -8.37 -1.78
CA LEU A 98 34.66 -8.84 -2.68
C LEU A 98 33.52 -9.57 -1.95
N ASN A 99 32.36 -8.92 -1.88
CA ASN A 99 31.13 -9.48 -2.44
C ASN A 99 30.44 -8.36 -3.19
N GLU A 100 30.47 -8.48 -4.51
CA GLU A 100 29.85 -7.62 -5.51
C GLU A 100 28.49 -7.08 -5.05
N VAL A 101 28.49 -5.88 -4.47
CA VAL A 101 27.26 -5.20 -4.10
C VAL A 101 26.81 -4.41 -5.31
N ILE A 102 26.00 -5.07 -6.14
CA ILE A 102 25.61 -4.62 -7.46
C ILE A 102 24.75 -3.36 -7.34
N VAL A 103 25.27 -2.20 -7.71
CA VAL A 103 24.42 -1.04 -8.02
C VAL A 103 23.47 -1.46 -9.15
N TYR A 104 22.18 -1.63 -8.86
CA TYR A 104 21.19 -2.00 -9.88
C TYR A 104 20.76 -0.78 -10.69
N SER A 105 21.74 -0.16 -11.33
CA SER A 105 21.53 0.77 -12.42
C SER A 105 22.04 0.09 -13.70
N GLY A 106 21.25 0.17 -14.78
CA GLY A 106 21.60 -0.47 -16.05
C GLY A 106 20.90 -1.80 -16.33
N LYS A 107 21.28 -2.43 -17.45
CA LYS A 107 20.62 -3.63 -17.99
C LYS A 107 21.16 -4.89 -17.31
N GLN A 108 20.28 -5.66 -16.68
CA GLN A 108 20.60 -6.94 -16.08
C GLN A 108 20.67 -8.06 -17.13
N ALA A 109 21.65 -8.96 -16.97
CA ALA A 109 21.77 -10.14 -17.82
C ALA A 109 20.55 -11.07 -17.62
N LYS A 110 20.05 -11.66 -18.71
CA LYS A 110 18.94 -12.62 -18.65
C LYS A 110 19.42 -14.05 -18.31
N LYS A 111 20.62 -14.40 -18.76
CA LYS A 111 21.23 -15.72 -18.57
C LYS A 111 22.10 -15.69 -17.32
N GLY A 112 21.97 -16.69 -16.45
CA GLY A 112 22.73 -16.78 -15.20
C GLY A 112 22.19 -15.94 -14.04
N ASN A 113 21.16 -15.11 -14.26
CA ASN A 113 20.59 -14.28 -13.20
C ASN A 113 19.76 -15.12 -12.21
N PRO A 114 20.07 -15.08 -10.90
CA PRO A 114 19.39 -15.89 -9.88
C PRO A 114 17.93 -15.50 -9.70
N ALA A 115 17.56 -14.22 -9.78
CA ALA A 115 16.16 -13.78 -9.74
C ALA A 115 15.36 -14.34 -10.92
N VAL A 116 15.96 -14.37 -12.11
CA VAL A 116 15.34 -15.00 -13.30
C VAL A 116 15.18 -16.51 -13.10
N ALA A 117 16.12 -17.17 -12.41
CA ALA A 117 15.99 -18.58 -12.06
C ALA A 117 14.82 -18.82 -11.09
N ILE A 118 14.63 -17.95 -10.10
CA ILE A 118 13.49 -18.00 -9.17
C ILE A 118 12.17 -17.75 -9.93
N LEU A 119 12.11 -16.73 -10.80
CA LEU A 119 10.93 -16.47 -11.65
C LEU A 119 10.52 -17.70 -12.48
N LYS A 120 11.49 -18.42 -13.05
CA LYS A 120 11.20 -19.68 -13.77
C LYS A 120 10.53 -20.72 -12.89
N LYS A 121 10.91 -20.81 -11.61
CA LYS A 121 10.27 -21.71 -10.63
C LYS A 121 8.86 -21.24 -10.28
N ILE A 122 8.64 -19.93 -10.13
CA ILE A 122 7.30 -19.34 -9.98
C ILE A 122 6.41 -19.74 -11.17
N TRP A 123 6.89 -19.57 -12.41
CA TRP A 123 6.14 -19.90 -13.62
C TRP A 123 5.84 -21.39 -13.78
N ALA A 124 6.71 -22.26 -13.26
CA ALA A 124 6.52 -23.70 -13.28
C ALA A 124 5.35 -24.13 -12.38
N LYS A 125 5.08 -23.39 -11.30
CA LYS A 125 3.97 -23.65 -10.38
C LYS A 125 2.59 -23.28 -10.95
N LYS A 126 2.53 -22.46 -12.02
CA LYS A 126 1.29 -22.03 -12.70
C LYS A 126 0.19 -21.60 -11.72
N ARG A 127 0.54 -20.72 -10.79
CA ARG A 127 -0.34 -20.34 -9.67
C ARG A 127 -1.57 -19.59 -10.17
N GLN A 128 -2.66 -19.78 -9.44
CA GLN A 128 -3.90 -19.01 -9.53
C GLN A 128 -4.33 -18.61 -8.12
N ASN A 129 -5.35 -17.76 -8.01
CA ASN A 129 -5.91 -17.36 -6.72
C ASN A 129 -6.34 -18.60 -5.90
N GLY A 130 -5.91 -18.70 -4.64
CA GLY A 130 -6.08 -19.90 -3.82
C GLY A 130 -7.54 -20.27 -3.55
N VAL A 131 -8.46 -19.30 -3.51
CA VAL A 131 -9.90 -19.60 -3.34
C VAL A 131 -10.47 -20.40 -4.51
N LEU A 132 -9.84 -20.32 -5.69
CA LEU A 132 -10.26 -21.07 -6.89
C LEU A 132 -9.84 -22.54 -6.86
N LEU A 133 -9.07 -22.96 -5.85
CA LEU A 133 -8.64 -24.35 -5.67
C LEU A 133 -9.64 -25.17 -4.85
N TYR A 134 -10.69 -24.55 -4.32
CA TYR A 134 -11.73 -25.20 -3.53
C TYR A 134 -13.08 -25.09 -4.23
N ASP A 135 -13.95 -26.09 -4.05
CA ASP A 135 -15.30 -26.08 -4.62
C ASP A 135 -16.16 -24.95 -4.06
N LYS A 136 -15.88 -24.53 -2.83
CA LYS A 136 -16.59 -23.50 -2.08
C LYS A 136 -15.65 -22.76 -1.14
N TYR A 137 -16.00 -21.52 -0.84
CA TYR A 137 -15.25 -20.68 0.09
C TYR A 137 -16.15 -19.62 0.71
N ALA A 138 -15.78 -19.17 1.90
CA ALA A 138 -16.29 -17.98 2.54
C ALA A 138 -15.14 -17.24 3.22
N TYR A 139 -15.28 -15.92 3.38
CA TYR A 139 -14.34 -15.11 4.14
C TYR A 139 -15.01 -13.82 4.59
N ASP A 140 -14.43 -13.18 5.59
CA ASP A 140 -14.77 -11.83 5.98
C ASP A 140 -13.89 -10.85 5.20
N LYS A 141 -14.48 -9.75 4.73
CA LYS A 141 -13.79 -8.71 3.96
C LYS A 141 -14.04 -7.36 4.61
N TYR A 142 -12.97 -6.65 4.92
CA TYR A 142 -13.02 -5.25 5.32
C TYR A 142 -12.46 -4.40 4.20
N GLU A 143 -13.18 -3.36 3.81
CA GLU A 143 -12.78 -2.42 2.76
C GLU A 143 -12.77 -1.00 3.34
N LYS A 144 -11.70 -0.28 3.05
CA LYS A 144 -11.53 1.13 3.39
C LYS A 144 -11.19 1.91 2.12
N ILE A 145 -11.98 2.93 1.82
CA ILE A 145 -11.79 3.83 0.68
C ILE A 145 -11.56 5.24 1.20
N GLU A 146 -10.52 5.88 0.70
CA GLU A 146 -10.15 7.23 1.10
C GLU A 146 -9.98 8.11 -0.13
N PHE A 147 -10.39 9.37 -0.02
CA PHE A 147 -10.01 10.41 -0.96
C PHE A 147 -9.36 11.57 -0.26
N ASP A 148 -8.23 12.02 -0.83
CA ASP A 148 -7.52 13.19 -0.36
C ASP A 148 -7.28 14.17 -1.50
N LEU A 149 -7.44 15.46 -1.22
CA LEU A 149 -7.01 16.52 -2.12
C LEU A 149 -5.50 16.67 -2.04
N ASN A 150 -4.79 16.59 -3.16
CA ASN A 150 -3.34 16.77 -3.18
C ASN A 150 -2.91 18.18 -3.61
N ASN A 151 -1.62 18.47 -3.42
CA ASN A 151 -0.99 19.76 -3.74
C ASN A 151 -1.68 20.93 -3.02
N ILE A 152 -1.78 20.82 -1.68
CA ILE A 152 -2.36 21.84 -0.80
C ILE A 152 -1.32 22.97 -0.56
N ASP A 153 -1.24 23.89 -1.51
CA ASP A 153 -0.37 25.07 -1.44
C ASP A 153 -0.96 26.21 -0.58
N GLU A 154 -0.11 27.15 -0.13
CA GLU A 154 -0.57 28.31 0.66
C GLU A 154 -1.66 29.13 -0.04
N LYS A 155 -1.60 29.22 -1.38
CA LYS A 155 -2.61 29.91 -2.18
C LYS A 155 -3.98 29.24 -2.09
N PHE A 156 -4.04 27.92 -1.98
CA PHE A 156 -5.28 27.20 -1.76
C PHE A 156 -5.83 27.42 -0.36
N LYS A 157 -4.96 27.32 0.66
CA LYS A 157 -5.33 27.55 2.06
C LYS A 157 -5.99 28.93 2.27
N ASN A 158 -5.47 29.94 1.57
CA ASN A 158 -5.94 31.33 1.68
C ASN A 158 -7.14 31.68 0.77
N ARG A 159 -7.80 30.71 0.12
CA ARG A 159 -8.99 31.00 -0.70
C ARG A 159 -10.16 31.42 0.19
N LYS A 160 -10.93 32.42 -0.26
CA LYS A 160 -12.13 32.92 0.43
C LYS A 160 -13.16 31.83 0.77
N LEU A 161 -13.17 30.73 0.00
CA LEU A 161 -14.03 29.56 0.25
C LEU A 161 -13.76 28.88 1.60
N PHE A 162 -12.53 28.96 2.12
CA PHE A 162 -12.12 28.32 3.38
C PHE A 162 -12.10 29.27 4.57
N LYS A 163 -12.61 30.50 4.41
CA LYS A 163 -12.68 31.47 5.50
C LYS A 163 -13.69 30.99 6.56
N GLY A 164 -13.23 30.75 7.79
CA GLY A 164 -14.02 30.12 8.86
C GLY A 164 -13.92 28.59 8.88
N MET A 165 -13.16 27.98 7.97
CA MET A 165 -12.86 26.54 7.92
C MET A 165 -11.35 26.27 7.99
N GLU A 166 -10.56 27.20 8.53
CA GLU A 166 -9.10 27.10 8.55
C GLU A 166 -8.61 25.87 9.32
N PHE A 167 -9.40 25.39 10.29
CA PHE A 167 -9.14 24.19 11.09
C PHE A 167 -8.96 22.91 10.25
N ILE A 168 -9.55 22.83 9.05
CA ILE A 168 -9.38 21.65 8.18
C ILE A 168 -7.92 21.48 7.75
N PHE A 169 -7.15 22.58 7.66
CA PHE A 169 -5.76 22.54 7.23
C PHE A 169 -4.79 22.04 8.32
N GLU A 170 -5.26 21.84 9.56
CA GLU A 170 -4.51 21.14 10.60
C GLU A 170 -4.37 19.64 10.32
N GLN A 171 -5.22 19.09 9.44
CA GLN A 171 -5.20 17.69 9.00
C GLN A 171 -4.39 17.49 7.71
N VAL A 172 -3.63 18.49 7.26
CA VAL A 172 -2.74 18.32 6.10
C VAL A 172 -1.55 17.46 6.50
N ASP A 173 -1.37 16.33 5.82
CA ASP A 173 -0.20 15.47 5.98
C ASP A 173 0.54 15.27 4.64
N THR A 174 1.59 14.46 4.64
CA THR A 174 2.48 14.21 3.49
C THR A 174 2.50 12.73 3.13
N SER A 175 2.26 12.42 1.87
CA SER A 175 2.20 11.05 1.38
C SER A 175 3.57 10.37 1.44
N ASN A 176 3.69 9.26 2.19
CA ASN A 176 4.90 8.41 2.21
C ASN A 176 5.30 7.87 0.82
N ILE A 177 4.33 7.75 -0.11
CA ILE A 177 4.55 7.20 -1.45
C ILE A 177 5.00 8.28 -2.43
N THR A 178 4.41 9.47 -2.37
CA THR A 178 4.62 10.52 -3.40
C THR A 178 5.36 11.75 -2.88
N GLY A 179 5.54 11.90 -1.57
CA GLY A 179 6.19 13.05 -0.92
C GLY A 179 5.39 14.36 -1.00
N LYS A 180 4.16 14.36 -1.53
CA LYS A 180 3.32 15.55 -1.68
C LYS A 180 2.37 15.72 -0.49
N SER A 181 2.05 16.97 -0.18
CA SER A 181 1.03 17.28 0.82
C SER A 181 -0.37 16.92 0.32
N TYR A 182 -1.20 16.41 1.23
CA TYR A 182 -2.60 16.09 0.98
C TYR A 182 -3.50 16.53 2.13
N LEU A 183 -4.78 16.74 1.83
CA LEU A 183 -5.85 16.99 2.79
C LEU A 183 -6.88 15.87 2.65
N PRO A 184 -7.07 15.03 3.67
CA PRO A 184 -8.14 14.04 3.65
C PRO A 184 -9.52 14.69 3.60
N ILE A 185 -10.40 14.18 2.73
CA ILE A 185 -11.74 14.75 2.53
C ILE A 185 -12.88 13.73 2.62
N PHE A 186 -12.56 12.44 2.57
CA PHE A 186 -13.56 11.38 2.58
C PHE A 186 -12.95 10.07 3.05
N ILE A 187 -13.72 9.34 3.85
CA ILE A 187 -13.47 7.95 4.22
C ILE A 187 -14.76 7.14 4.15
N ASN A 188 -14.68 5.94 3.59
CA ASN A 188 -15.73 4.92 3.66
C ASN A 188 -15.13 3.63 4.18
N GLU A 189 -15.74 3.06 5.21
CA GLU A 189 -15.45 1.75 5.74
C GLU A 189 -16.64 0.83 5.49
N ALA A 190 -16.36 -0.38 5.02
CA ALA A 190 -17.37 -1.38 4.75
C ALA A 190 -16.90 -2.77 5.20
N LEU A 191 -17.76 -3.46 5.96
CA LEU A 191 -17.56 -4.85 6.37
C LEU A 191 -18.51 -5.74 5.59
N TYR A 192 -17.97 -6.79 5.00
CA TYR A 192 -18.71 -7.75 4.22
C TYR A 192 -18.44 -9.17 4.70
N LYS A 193 -19.42 -10.03 4.48
CA LYS A 193 -19.22 -11.48 4.47
C LYS A 193 -19.38 -11.97 3.03
N THR A 194 -18.35 -12.62 2.53
CA THR A 194 -18.26 -13.05 1.13
C THR A 194 -18.34 -14.56 1.05
N TYR A 195 -19.08 -15.06 0.06
CA TYR A 195 -19.33 -16.47 -0.18
C TYR A 195 -19.16 -16.78 -1.66
N GLY A 196 -18.48 -17.87 -1.96
CA GLY A 196 -18.29 -18.36 -3.31
C GLY A 196 -18.46 -19.85 -3.44
N LYS A 197 -18.85 -20.26 -4.63
CA LYS A 197 -18.92 -21.65 -5.09
C LYS A 197 -18.29 -21.68 -6.47
N ASN A 198 -17.28 -22.52 -6.67
CA ASN A 198 -16.59 -22.67 -7.95
C ASN A 198 -17.18 -23.81 -8.79
N GLU A 199 -17.70 -24.86 -8.13
CA GLU A 199 -18.23 -26.08 -8.77
C GLU A 199 -19.63 -26.45 -8.26
N PRO A 200 -20.54 -27.02 -9.10
CA PRO A 200 -20.40 -27.22 -10.55
C PRO A 200 -20.71 -25.94 -11.36
N THR A 201 -21.26 -24.92 -10.70
CA THR A 201 -21.55 -23.61 -11.32
C THR A 201 -21.00 -22.52 -10.44
N LYS A 202 -20.28 -21.57 -11.06
CA LYS A 202 -19.71 -20.45 -10.35
C LYS A 202 -20.81 -19.57 -9.78
N LYS A 203 -20.81 -19.39 -8.46
CA LYS A 203 -21.72 -18.48 -7.74
C LYS A 203 -20.91 -17.64 -6.77
N PHE A 204 -21.36 -16.42 -6.59
CA PHE A 204 -20.75 -15.45 -5.70
C PHE A 204 -21.86 -14.67 -5.02
N LYS A 205 -21.72 -14.46 -3.72
CA LYS A 205 -22.60 -13.61 -2.93
C LYS A 205 -21.76 -12.84 -1.93
N GLU A 206 -22.09 -11.57 -1.78
CA GLU A 206 -21.48 -10.70 -0.80
C GLU A 206 -22.57 -9.99 -0.01
N GLU A 207 -22.49 -10.07 1.31
CA GLU A 207 -23.46 -9.47 2.24
C GLU A 207 -22.78 -8.33 2.98
N LEU A 208 -23.32 -7.11 2.83
CA LEU A 208 -22.87 -5.95 3.59
C LEU A 208 -23.35 -6.06 5.04
N ILE A 209 -22.42 -6.09 5.99
CA ILE A 209 -22.68 -6.25 7.42
C ILE A 209 -22.74 -4.89 8.12
N ALA A 210 -21.83 -3.99 7.76
CA ALA A 210 -21.77 -2.63 8.27
C ALA A 210 -21.14 -1.71 7.23
N ASN A 211 -21.61 -0.46 7.17
CA ASN A 211 -20.96 0.60 6.43
C ASN A 211 -20.91 1.86 7.30
N LYS A 212 -19.79 2.55 7.30
CA LYS A 212 -19.63 3.84 7.97
C LYS A 212 -18.86 4.75 7.03
N ASN A 213 -19.38 5.95 6.81
CA ASN A 213 -18.71 6.93 5.96
C ASN A 213 -18.67 8.28 6.67
N SER A 214 -17.73 9.11 6.25
CA SER A 214 -17.65 10.51 6.64
C SER A 214 -16.94 11.27 5.54
N GLY A 215 -17.42 12.47 5.24
CA GLY A 215 -16.97 13.25 4.09
C GLY A 215 -18.15 13.93 3.41
N PHE A 216 -17.91 14.42 2.19
CA PHE A 216 -18.96 15.06 1.40
C PHE A 216 -19.95 14.01 0.86
N ASP A 217 -21.15 13.96 1.45
CA ASP A 217 -22.26 13.02 1.16
C ASP A 217 -22.79 13.03 -0.28
N SER A 218 -22.42 14.02 -1.09
CA SER A 218 -22.94 14.18 -2.44
C SER A 218 -21.86 14.63 -3.41
N ASN A 219 -21.22 13.68 -4.11
CA ASN A 219 -20.56 14.00 -5.38
C ASN A 219 -20.56 12.77 -6.30
N GLN A 220 -21.34 12.85 -7.39
CA GLN A 220 -21.30 11.88 -8.49
C GLN A 220 -19.88 11.72 -9.08
N GLU A 221 -19.07 12.77 -8.99
CA GLU A 221 -17.66 12.78 -9.42
C GLU A 221 -16.78 11.83 -8.56
N LEU A 222 -17.02 11.74 -7.25
CA LEU A 222 -16.31 10.78 -6.38
C LEU A 222 -16.66 9.34 -6.75
N ILE A 223 -17.93 9.07 -7.09
CA ILE A 223 -18.38 7.74 -7.51
C ILE A 223 -17.60 7.26 -8.76
N GLU A 224 -17.31 8.15 -9.69
CA GLU A 224 -16.47 7.81 -10.85
C GLU A 224 -15.05 7.44 -10.45
N PHE A 225 -14.41 8.21 -9.55
CA PHE A 225 -13.07 7.86 -9.04
C PHE A 225 -13.07 6.56 -8.24
N VAL A 226 -14.10 6.32 -7.42
CA VAL A 226 -14.30 5.06 -6.67
C VAL A 226 -14.30 3.88 -7.64
N LYS A 227 -15.13 3.93 -8.70
CA LYS A 227 -15.20 2.85 -9.70
C LYS A 227 -13.84 2.54 -10.34
N GLN A 228 -13.02 3.56 -10.54
CA GLN A 228 -11.69 3.41 -11.13
C GLN A 228 -10.70 2.71 -10.18
N LEU A 229 -10.95 2.72 -8.86
CA LEU A 229 -10.17 1.95 -7.88
C LEU A 229 -10.57 0.46 -7.82
N TYR A 230 -11.77 0.09 -8.30
CA TYR A 230 -12.22 -1.31 -8.38
C TYR A 230 -11.69 -2.03 -9.62
N VAL A 231 -10.36 -2.11 -9.72
CA VAL A 231 -9.69 -2.90 -10.74
C VAL A 231 -9.55 -4.34 -10.26
N ASP A 232 -10.02 -5.30 -11.06
CA ASP A 232 -9.74 -6.72 -10.85
C ASP A 232 -8.43 -7.08 -11.56
N TYR A 233 -7.46 -7.61 -10.81
CA TYR A 233 -6.17 -8.01 -11.34
C TYR A 233 -5.59 -9.18 -10.53
N ASN A 234 -4.82 -10.01 -11.23
CA ASN A 234 -4.04 -11.09 -10.64
C ASN A 234 -2.58 -10.89 -11.01
N ILE A 235 -1.70 -10.72 -10.01
CA ILE A 235 -0.26 -10.49 -10.22
C ILE A 235 0.42 -11.58 -11.05
N TYR A 236 -0.12 -12.79 -11.07
CA TYR A 236 0.40 -13.91 -11.86
C TYR A 236 0.01 -13.87 -13.35
N ASP A 237 -0.92 -13.00 -13.75
CA ASP A 237 -1.26 -12.80 -15.14
C ASP A 237 -0.11 -12.10 -15.87
N ASN A 238 0.01 -12.32 -17.18
CA ASN A 238 1.08 -11.69 -17.96
C ASN A 238 0.92 -10.16 -18.07
N TYR A 239 -0.33 -9.68 -18.02
CA TYR A 239 -0.67 -8.27 -18.14
C TYR A 239 -1.68 -7.88 -17.08
N LEU A 240 -1.44 -6.77 -16.41
CA LEU A 240 -2.34 -6.17 -15.43
C LEU A 240 -3.03 -4.97 -16.10
N LYS A 241 -4.36 -4.99 -16.16
CA LYS A 241 -5.12 -3.95 -16.84
C LYS A 241 -5.57 -2.89 -15.83
N PHE A 242 -4.93 -1.72 -15.85
CA PHE A 242 -5.32 -0.57 -15.04
C PHE A 242 -5.78 0.56 -15.97
N PHE A 243 -6.99 1.11 -15.74
CA PHE A 243 -7.50 2.29 -16.44
C PHE A 243 -7.37 2.21 -17.98
N ASP A 244 -7.81 1.08 -18.55
CA ASP A 244 -7.71 0.76 -19.98
C ASP A 244 -6.30 0.67 -20.57
N LYS A 245 -5.28 0.54 -19.71
CA LYS A 245 -3.90 0.27 -20.10
C LYS A 245 -3.45 -1.08 -19.57
N SER A 246 -2.83 -1.85 -20.44
CA SER A 246 -2.24 -3.14 -20.07
C SER A 246 -0.77 -2.93 -19.73
N PHE A 247 -0.44 -3.06 -18.46
CA PHE A 247 0.93 -3.07 -17.96
C PHE A 247 1.46 -4.50 -17.96
N THR A 248 2.73 -4.71 -18.33
CA THR A 248 3.32 -6.05 -18.22
C THR A 248 3.52 -6.38 -16.75
N SER A 249 3.03 -7.52 -16.26
CA SER A 249 3.30 -7.94 -14.87
C SER A 249 4.80 -8.21 -14.66
N PRO A 250 5.39 -7.86 -13.49
CA PRO A 250 6.74 -8.31 -13.12
C PRO A 250 6.83 -9.83 -12.89
N LEU A 251 5.71 -10.54 -12.82
CA LEU A 251 5.68 -12.02 -12.78
C LEU A 251 5.38 -12.63 -14.15
N SER A 252 5.21 -11.81 -15.19
CA SER A 252 4.98 -12.29 -16.55
C SER A 252 6.14 -13.14 -17.08
N ARG A 253 5.83 -14.18 -17.86
CA ARG A 253 6.85 -14.96 -18.57
C ARG A 253 7.64 -14.12 -19.57
N THR A 254 7.02 -13.08 -20.13
CA THR A 254 7.67 -12.11 -21.02
C THR A 254 8.31 -10.96 -20.25
N GLY A 255 8.11 -10.88 -18.93
CA GLY A 255 8.62 -9.85 -18.05
C GLY A 255 10.15 -9.71 -18.13
N VAL A 256 10.90 -10.80 -18.29
CA VAL A 256 12.37 -10.79 -18.45
C VAL A 256 12.89 -10.01 -19.66
N SER A 257 12.01 -9.62 -20.59
CA SER A 257 12.37 -8.79 -21.73
C SER A 257 12.18 -7.29 -21.48
N VAL A 258 11.33 -6.91 -20.54
CA VAL A 258 10.95 -5.51 -20.27
C VAL A 258 11.35 -5.05 -18.86
N TYR A 259 11.68 -5.98 -17.96
CA TYR A 259 12.19 -5.72 -16.62
C TYR A 259 13.64 -6.18 -16.45
N ASN A 260 14.37 -5.43 -15.65
CA ASN A 260 15.54 -5.88 -14.94
C ASN A 260 15.06 -6.56 -13.65
N TYR A 261 15.66 -7.70 -13.31
CA TYR A 261 15.37 -8.42 -12.07
C TYR A 261 16.65 -8.64 -11.30
N VAL A 262 16.48 -8.62 -9.99
CA VAL A 262 17.58 -8.55 -9.06
C VAL A 262 17.18 -9.33 -7.82
N LEU A 263 18.03 -10.26 -7.38
CA LEU A 263 17.88 -10.89 -6.08
C LEU A 263 18.61 -10.01 -5.06
N THR A 264 17.86 -9.32 -4.21
CA THR A 264 18.36 -8.28 -3.29
C THR A 264 18.64 -8.81 -1.90
N ASP A 265 17.75 -9.65 -1.35
CA ASP A 265 17.82 -10.07 0.05
C ASP A 265 17.14 -11.43 0.29
N SER A 266 17.24 -11.92 1.53
CA SER A 266 16.47 -13.04 2.04
C SER A 266 16.18 -12.89 3.53
N ALA A 267 14.94 -13.14 3.94
CA ALA A 267 14.49 -13.00 5.32
C ALA A 267 13.33 -13.95 5.65
N TYR A 268 13.03 -14.14 6.94
CA TYR A 268 11.82 -14.82 7.38
C TYR A 268 10.61 -13.88 7.37
N ILE A 269 9.52 -14.28 6.72
CA ILE A 269 8.20 -13.60 6.73
C ILE A 269 7.15 -14.62 7.19
N ASP A 270 6.53 -14.37 8.35
CA ASP A 270 5.67 -15.30 9.11
C ASP A 270 6.23 -16.74 9.12
N ASN A 271 7.45 -16.89 9.64
CA ASN A 271 8.16 -18.16 9.78
C ASN A 271 8.42 -18.91 8.46
N LYS A 272 8.37 -18.21 7.31
CA LYS A 272 8.75 -18.76 6.00
C LYS A 272 9.98 -18.03 5.48
N TRP A 273 11.00 -18.77 5.07
CA TRP A 273 12.17 -18.17 4.43
C TRP A 273 11.80 -17.65 3.04
N CYS A 274 12.10 -16.39 2.77
CA CYS A 274 11.70 -15.69 1.55
C CYS A 274 12.92 -14.99 0.93
N TYR A 275 12.93 -14.92 -0.39
CA TYR A 275 13.87 -14.11 -1.17
C TYR A 275 13.17 -12.82 -1.59
N ASN A 276 13.86 -11.69 -1.50
CA ASN A 276 13.39 -10.42 -2.06
C ASN A 276 13.91 -10.26 -3.48
N ILE A 277 13.02 -9.90 -4.41
CA ILE A 277 13.36 -9.65 -5.80
C ILE A 277 12.91 -8.25 -6.21
N LEU A 278 13.89 -7.36 -6.42
CA LEU A 278 13.67 -6.05 -7.01
C LEU A 278 13.48 -6.18 -8.53
N PHE A 279 12.53 -5.40 -9.06
CA PHE A 279 12.31 -5.25 -10.48
C PHE A 279 12.11 -3.78 -10.89
N TYR A 280 12.63 -3.45 -12.07
CA TYR A 280 12.48 -2.11 -12.64
C TYR A 280 12.57 -2.16 -14.17
N PRO A 281 12.02 -1.19 -14.90
CA PRO A 281 11.95 -1.26 -16.35
C PRO A 281 13.34 -1.26 -17.00
N ARG A 282 13.49 -2.01 -18.09
CA ARG A 282 14.70 -1.99 -18.93
C ARG A 282 14.80 -0.75 -19.80
N ARG A 283 13.66 -0.11 -20.06
CA ARG A 283 13.50 1.03 -20.97
C ARG A 283 12.51 2.01 -20.37
N LYS A 284 12.75 3.29 -20.60
CA LYS A 284 11.78 4.35 -20.32
C LYS A 284 10.60 4.23 -21.29
N ASN A 285 9.42 4.72 -20.91
CA ASN A 285 8.21 4.78 -21.74
C ASN A 285 7.58 3.42 -22.07
N GLU A 286 7.87 2.36 -21.32
CA GLU A 286 7.13 1.09 -21.38
C GLU A 286 6.07 1.05 -20.27
N LEU A 287 4.89 0.49 -20.58
CA LEU A 287 3.82 0.26 -19.59
C LEU A 287 4.26 -0.87 -18.64
N THR A 288 5.00 -0.46 -17.63
CA THR A 288 5.72 -1.30 -16.68
C THR A 288 5.73 -0.67 -15.30
N PHE A 289 5.98 -1.50 -14.30
CA PHE A 289 6.07 -1.15 -12.89
C PHE A 289 7.53 -1.04 -12.42
N LYS A 290 7.71 -0.56 -11.21
CA LYS A 290 8.93 -0.72 -10.42
C LYS A 290 8.54 -1.08 -9.00
N GLY A 291 9.42 -1.76 -8.29
CA GLY A 291 9.17 -2.22 -6.92
C GLY A 291 9.83 -3.57 -6.71
N ASP A 292 9.37 -4.31 -5.72
CA ASP A 292 9.94 -5.60 -5.38
C ASP A 292 8.85 -6.58 -4.94
N PHE A 293 9.23 -7.85 -4.82
CA PHE A 293 8.37 -8.85 -4.23
C PHE A 293 9.18 -9.84 -3.40
N TRP A 294 8.54 -10.32 -2.34
CA TRP A 294 9.04 -11.40 -1.51
C TRP A 294 8.46 -12.72 -1.98
N VAL A 295 9.31 -13.71 -2.20
CA VAL A 295 8.93 -15.05 -2.67
C VAL A 295 9.47 -16.13 -1.74
N ASN A 296 8.60 -17.03 -1.29
CA ASN A 296 9.03 -18.15 -0.45
C ASN A 296 10.00 -19.08 -1.20
N ASP A 297 11.05 -19.50 -0.50
CA ASP A 297 12.18 -20.28 -1.03
C ASP A 297 11.81 -21.67 -1.54
N THR A 298 10.81 -22.31 -0.92
CA THR A 298 10.43 -23.70 -1.15
C THR A 298 9.23 -23.79 -2.09
N THR A 299 8.19 -23.01 -1.82
CA THR A 299 6.95 -23.03 -2.58
C THR A 299 7.02 -22.15 -3.83
N PHE A 300 7.91 -21.15 -3.88
CA PHE A 300 7.96 -20.12 -4.93
C PHE A 300 6.64 -19.36 -5.08
N ALA A 301 5.94 -19.14 -3.98
CA ALA A 301 4.79 -18.26 -3.94
C ALA A 301 5.19 -16.87 -3.46
N VAL A 302 4.52 -15.88 -4.03
CA VAL A 302 4.71 -14.49 -3.65
C VAL A 302 3.96 -14.26 -2.35
N LYS A 303 4.66 -13.72 -1.36
CA LYS A 303 4.12 -13.37 -0.05
C LYS A 303 3.75 -11.90 0.04
N GLN A 304 4.57 -11.05 -0.52
CA GLN A 304 4.36 -9.60 -0.57
C GLN A 304 4.84 -9.11 -1.93
N ILE A 305 4.16 -8.14 -2.51
CA ILE A 305 4.58 -7.46 -3.73
C ILE A 305 4.16 -6.02 -3.69
N GLU A 306 5.08 -5.13 -4.05
CA GLU A 306 4.85 -3.71 -4.21
C GLU A 306 5.16 -3.28 -5.64
N MET A 307 4.26 -2.50 -6.25
CA MET A 307 4.34 -2.09 -7.64
C MET A 307 3.92 -0.63 -7.78
N ALA A 308 4.85 0.22 -8.20
CA ALA A 308 4.58 1.58 -8.65
C ALA A 308 4.66 1.67 -10.19
N ALA A 309 3.62 2.16 -10.84
CA ALA A 309 3.65 2.39 -12.28
C ALA A 309 4.67 3.50 -12.61
N THR A 310 5.45 3.31 -13.67
CA THR A 310 6.40 4.35 -14.07
C THR A 310 5.69 5.53 -14.75
N LYS A 311 6.08 6.77 -14.38
CA LYS A 311 5.49 8.04 -14.84
C LYS A 311 5.35 8.17 -16.36
N SER A 312 6.14 7.41 -17.12
CA SER A 312 6.14 7.45 -18.58
C SER A 312 4.96 6.74 -19.27
N ALA A 313 4.01 6.18 -18.51
CA ALA A 313 2.85 5.47 -19.05
C ALA A 313 1.86 6.35 -19.85
N ASN A 314 1.99 7.69 -19.76
CA ASN A 314 1.16 8.70 -20.44
C ASN A 314 -0.34 8.33 -20.47
N ILE A 315 -0.87 8.03 -19.28
CA ILE A 315 -2.30 7.82 -19.09
C ILE A 315 -2.88 9.21 -18.84
N ASN A 316 -3.86 9.62 -19.66
CA ASN A 316 -4.58 10.85 -19.37
C ASN A 316 -5.09 10.77 -17.91
N TRP A 317 -5.10 11.90 -17.21
CA TRP A 317 -5.67 12.06 -15.85
C TRP A 317 -5.09 11.19 -14.72
N ILE A 318 -4.06 10.34 -14.92
CA ILE A 318 -3.44 9.54 -13.84
C ILE A 318 -1.94 9.83 -13.77
N LYS A 319 -1.47 10.22 -12.58
CA LYS A 319 -0.07 10.60 -12.34
C LYS A 319 0.74 9.49 -11.68
N GLU A 320 0.11 8.71 -10.82
CA GLU A 320 0.74 7.65 -10.03
C GLU A 320 -0.24 6.48 -9.91
N ILE A 321 0.26 5.25 -9.99
CA ILE A 321 -0.47 4.04 -9.61
C ILE A 321 0.47 3.29 -8.69
N TYR A 322 0.02 2.96 -7.50
CA TYR A 322 0.74 2.15 -6.54
C TYR A 322 -0.16 1.00 -6.10
N VAL A 323 0.41 -0.20 -6.06
CA VAL A 323 -0.27 -1.42 -5.66
C VAL A 323 0.63 -2.15 -4.69
N GLU A 324 0.04 -2.64 -3.61
CA GLU A 324 0.66 -3.52 -2.64
C GLU A 324 -0.28 -4.70 -2.39
N GLN A 325 0.26 -5.92 -2.44
CA GLN A 325 -0.50 -7.12 -2.07
C GLN A 325 0.28 -7.98 -1.10
N GLU A 326 -0.41 -8.50 -0.10
CA GLU A 326 0.10 -9.50 0.83
C GLU A 326 -0.71 -10.78 0.74
N PHE A 327 -0.05 -11.93 0.89
CA PHE A 327 -0.65 -13.25 0.79
C PHE A 327 -0.32 -14.12 2.00
N ASP A 328 -1.35 -14.78 2.51
CA ASP A 328 -1.21 -15.88 3.44
C ASP A 328 -0.93 -17.19 2.69
N VAL A 329 0.03 -17.95 3.20
CA VAL A 329 0.43 -19.25 2.68
C VAL A 329 -0.21 -20.32 3.54
N LEU A 330 -1.36 -20.86 3.11
CA LEU A 330 -2.05 -21.93 3.85
C LEU A 330 -1.29 -23.26 3.72
N ASN A 331 -0.78 -23.54 2.52
CA ASN A 331 0.08 -24.68 2.21
C ASN A 331 0.82 -24.44 0.88
N ASP A 332 1.58 -25.45 0.41
CA ASP A 332 2.43 -25.34 -0.79
C ASP A 332 1.71 -24.93 -2.09
N SER A 333 0.39 -25.10 -2.12
CA SER A 333 -0.45 -24.86 -3.30
C SER A 333 -1.45 -23.72 -3.12
N VAL A 334 -1.85 -23.41 -1.88
CA VAL A 334 -2.94 -22.49 -1.57
C VAL A 334 -2.41 -21.19 -0.98
N PHE A 335 -2.66 -20.10 -1.71
CA PHE A 335 -2.25 -18.74 -1.39
C PHE A 335 -3.47 -17.84 -1.40
N LEU A 336 -3.71 -17.16 -0.30
CA LEU A 336 -4.91 -16.37 -0.07
C LEU A 336 -4.51 -14.92 0.07
N LEU A 337 -5.21 -14.04 -0.64
CA LEU A 337 -4.99 -12.61 -0.56
C LEU A 337 -5.31 -12.18 0.88
N LYS A 338 -4.36 -11.59 1.59
CA LYS A 338 -4.54 -11.11 2.96
C LYS A 338 -4.85 -9.62 2.97
N ARG A 339 -4.12 -8.88 2.13
CA ARG A 339 -4.24 -7.43 1.95
C ARG A 339 -4.07 -7.08 0.49
N ASP A 340 -4.94 -6.19 0.01
CA ASP A 340 -4.84 -5.53 -1.29
C ASP A 340 -4.95 -4.03 -1.08
N HIS A 341 -3.90 -3.29 -1.39
CA HIS A 341 -3.90 -1.84 -1.33
C HIS A 341 -3.59 -1.27 -2.70
N ILE A 342 -4.46 -0.38 -3.15
CA ILE A 342 -4.27 0.39 -4.38
C ILE A 342 -4.37 1.87 -4.06
N MET A 343 -3.42 2.64 -4.58
CA MET A 343 -3.43 4.10 -4.55
C MET A 343 -3.24 4.65 -5.95
N SER A 344 -4.00 5.69 -6.29
CA SER A 344 -3.87 6.41 -7.55
C SER A 344 -3.94 7.93 -7.34
N ASP A 345 -3.06 8.68 -8.01
CA ASP A 345 -3.09 10.15 -8.08
C ASP A 345 -3.84 10.58 -9.36
N PHE A 346 -5.11 10.95 -9.19
CA PHE A 346 -5.97 11.40 -10.28
C PHE A 346 -5.84 12.89 -10.52
N ALA A 347 -5.39 13.30 -11.71
CA ALA A 347 -5.35 14.70 -12.10
C ALA A 347 -6.76 15.22 -12.43
N ILE A 348 -7.18 16.31 -11.77
CA ILE A 348 -8.47 16.97 -12.05
C ILE A 348 -8.43 17.71 -13.40
N THR A 349 -7.23 18.07 -13.89
CA THR A 349 -7.06 18.65 -15.23
C THR A 349 -5.85 18.06 -15.96
N LYS A 350 -5.77 18.25 -17.28
CA LYS A 350 -4.66 17.74 -18.12
C LYS A 350 -3.28 18.37 -17.85
N LYS A 351 -3.17 19.39 -16.99
CA LYS A 351 -1.87 20.01 -16.68
C LYS A 351 -1.12 19.18 -15.63
N GLU A 352 0.16 18.91 -15.86
CA GLU A 352 0.99 18.08 -14.98
C GLU A 352 1.07 18.62 -13.53
N LYS A 353 1.19 19.94 -13.38
CA LYS A 353 1.16 20.66 -12.09
C LYS A 353 -0.25 20.92 -11.55
N SER A 354 -1.29 20.36 -12.18
CA SER A 354 -2.66 20.58 -11.69
C SER A 354 -2.91 19.87 -10.38
N LYS A 355 -3.95 20.32 -9.68
CA LYS A 355 -4.45 19.61 -8.51
C LYS A 355 -4.97 18.24 -8.90
N GLY A 356 -4.83 17.31 -7.98
CA GLY A 356 -5.33 15.96 -8.11
C GLY A 356 -6.04 15.51 -6.85
N VAL A 357 -6.61 14.33 -6.95
CA VAL A 357 -7.23 13.60 -5.86
C VAL A 357 -6.47 12.28 -5.72
N TYR A 358 -5.93 12.01 -4.55
CA TYR A 358 -5.52 10.65 -4.23
C TYR A 358 -6.76 9.83 -3.95
N GLY A 359 -6.93 8.72 -4.67
CA GLY A 359 -7.86 7.67 -4.27
C GLY A 359 -7.08 6.51 -3.70
N ARG A 360 -7.46 6.04 -2.51
CA ARG A 360 -6.92 4.81 -1.92
C ARG A 360 -8.04 3.83 -1.68
N ARG A 361 -7.76 2.55 -1.93
CA ARG A 361 -8.61 1.45 -1.49
C ARG A 361 -7.71 0.41 -0.82
N THR A 362 -7.98 0.12 0.44
CA THR A 362 -7.38 -0.97 1.19
C THR A 362 -8.44 -2.02 1.45
N THR A 363 -8.19 -3.24 1.02
CA THR A 363 -9.05 -4.40 1.25
C THR A 363 -8.29 -5.43 2.08
N LEU A 364 -8.88 -5.85 3.18
CA LEU A 364 -8.34 -6.86 4.08
C LEU A 364 -9.28 -8.06 4.07
N PHE A 365 -8.69 -9.25 4.08
CA PHE A 365 -9.42 -10.51 4.04
C PHE A 365 -9.01 -11.36 5.23
N ASN A 366 -9.99 -11.97 5.89
CA ASN A 366 -9.74 -12.83 7.05
C ASN A 366 -10.80 -13.93 7.16
N ASN A 367 -10.60 -14.88 8.07
CA ASN A 367 -11.56 -15.93 8.42
C ASN A 367 -12.00 -16.77 7.20
N TYR A 368 -11.03 -17.18 6.38
CA TYR A 368 -11.26 -18.08 5.26
C TYR A 368 -11.80 -19.44 5.73
N ASP A 369 -12.93 -19.86 5.16
CA ASP A 369 -13.60 -21.13 5.41
C ASP A 369 -13.87 -21.81 4.06
N PHE A 370 -13.40 -23.05 3.90
CA PHE A 370 -13.55 -23.83 2.66
C PHE A 370 -14.50 -25.03 2.82
N GLU A 371 -15.10 -25.20 4.01
CA GLU A 371 -15.89 -26.37 4.37
C GLU A 371 -17.38 -26.08 4.37
N LYS A 372 -17.76 -24.84 4.70
CA LYS A 372 -19.17 -24.48 4.83
C LYS A 372 -19.90 -24.45 3.50
N GLU A 373 -21.07 -25.05 3.48
CA GLU A 373 -21.91 -25.18 2.30
C GLU A 373 -23.16 -24.34 2.40
N TYR A 374 -23.51 -23.72 1.27
CA TYR A 374 -24.70 -22.92 1.11
C TYR A 374 -25.48 -23.43 -0.10
N ASP A 375 -26.80 -23.45 0.03
CA ASP A 375 -27.67 -23.93 -1.04
C ASP A 375 -27.82 -22.88 -2.17
N ASP A 376 -28.37 -23.31 -3.29
CA ASP A 376 -28.55 -22.44 -4.45
C ASP A 376 -29.52 -21.27 -4.18
N LYS A 377 -30.45 -21.43 -3.24
CA LYS A 377 -31.39 -20.39 -2.84
C LYS A 377 -30.68 -19.27 -2.07
N PHE A 378 -29.71 -19.62 -1.23
CA PHE A 378 -28.88 -18.67 -0.51
C PHE A 378 -28.15 -17.73 -1.47
N TYR A 379 -27.53 -18.27 -2.53
CA TYR A 379 -26.85 -17.47 -3.54
C TYR A 379 -27.81 -16.65 -4.42
N ALA A 380 -29.02 -17.15 -4.66
CA ALA A 380 -30.04 -16.44 -5.44
C ALA A 380 -30.81 -15.38 -4.63
N ALA A 381 -30.75 -15.44 -3.29
CA ALA A 381 -31.45 -14.50 -2.43
C ALA A 381 -30.92 -13.08 -2.65
N LYS A 382 -31.82 -12.15 -2.98
CA LYS A 382 -31.49 -10.74 -3.07
C LYS A 382 -30.98 -10.26 -1.71
N VAL A 383 -29.79 -9.68 -1.70
CA VAL A 383 -29.26 -8.98 -0.54
C VAL A 383 -29.97 -7.64 -0.50
N ASP A 384 -30.93 -7.48 0.42
CA ASP A 384 -31.56 -6.19 0.66
C ASP A 384 -30.58 -5.34 1.47
N THR A 385 -29.92 -4.41 0.79
CA THR A 385 -28.77 -3.66 1.30
C THR A 385 -29.17 -2.41 2.08
N TYR A 386 -30.42 -1.94 1.97
CA TYR A 386 -30.86 -0.75 2.67
C TYR A 386 -31.56 -1.10 3.98
N LYS A 387 -30.77 -1.58 4.94
CA LYS A 387 -31.20 -1.68 6.34
C LYS A 387 -30.51 -0.57 7.11
N GLU A 388 -31.29 0.27 7.79
CA GLU A 388 -30.79 1.40 8.57
C GLU A 388 -29.70 0.97 9.58
N GLU A 389 -29.88 -0.21 10.20
CA GLU A 389 -28.92 -0.79 11.15
C GLU A 389 -27.53 -1.09 10.57
N ILE A 390 -27.39 -1.23 9.25
CA ILE A 390 -26.10 -1.46 8.58
C ILE A 390 -25.27 -0.17 8.57
N PHE A 391 -25.93 0.98 8.39
CA PHE A 391 -25.29 2.29 8.27
C PHE A 391 -25.15 3.02 9.61
N ASN A 392 -25.90 2.59 10.62
CA ASN A 392 -25.94 3.23 11.95
C ASN A 392 -25.36 2.32 13.05
N LYS A 393 -24.29 1.58 12.75
CA LYS A 393 -23.57 0.80 13.78
C LYS A 393 -22.84 1.74 14.76
N PRO A 394 -22.85 1.45 16.08
CA PRO A 394 -22.16 2.28 17.06
C PRO A 394 -20.64 2.18 16.93
N ASP A 395 -19.90 3.15 17.47
CA ASP A 395 -18.44 3.16 17.40
C ASP A 395 -17.78 1.93 18.04
N SER A 396 -18.36 1.40 19.13
CA SER A 396 -17.88 0.16 19.77
C SER A 396 -17.88 -1.04 18.82
N PHE A 397 -18.85 -1.11 17.90
CA PHE A 397 -18.87 -2.16 16.89
C PHE A 397 -17.65 -2.05 15.97
N TRP A 398 -17.28 -0.84 15.55
CA TRP A 398 -16.12 -0.62 14.69
C TRP A 398 -14.79 -0.84 15.42
N GLU A 399 -14.71 -0.51 16.70
CA GLU A 399 -13.51 -0.82 17.51
C GLU A 399 -13.23 -2.32 17.59
N GLU A 400 -14.29 -3.15 17.63
CA GLU A 400 -14.17 -4.61 17.73
C GLU A 400 -14.00 -5.32 16.38
N ASN A 401 -14.65 -4.83 15.33
CA ASN A 401 -14.78 -5.56 14.05
C ASN A 401 -13.89 -5.03 12.92
N ARG A 402 -13.25 -3.87 13.11
CA ARG A 402 -12.33 -3.31 12.11
C ARG A 402 -11.05 -4.15 12.05
N MET A 403 -10.63 -4.51 10.82
CA MET A 403 -9.46 -5.38 10.62
C MET A 403 -8.11 -4.64 10.70
N GLU A 404 -8.12 -3.31 10.65
CA GLU A 404 -6.92 -2.47 10.78
C GLU A 404 -7.27 -1.22 11.58
N ARG A 405 -6.37 -0.73 12.44
CA ARG A 405 -6.64 0.49 13.21
C ARG A 405 -6.60 1.71 12.31
N LEU A 406 -7.48 2.68 12.59
CA LEU A 406 -7.43 3.95 11.89
C LEU A 406 -6.17 4.74 12.28
N ASN A 407 -5.54 5.36 11.29
CA ASN A 407 -4.45 6.31 11.52
C ASN A 407 -5.02 7.67 12.00
N LYS A 408 -4.11 8.60 12.32
CA LYS A 408 -4.50 9.91 12.85
C LYS A 408 -5.37 10.70 11.88
N ASP A 409 -5.04 10.68 10.60
CA ASP A 409 -5.73 11.43 9.55
C ASP A 409 -7.16 10.88 9.35
N GLU A 410 -7.28 9.56 9.30
CA GLU A 410 -8.57 8.85 9.16
C GLU A 410 -9.50 9.13 10.36
N VAL A 411 -8.97 9.12 11.59
CA VAL A 411 -9.71 9.53 12.79
C VAL A 411 -10.09 11.01 12.71
N GLY A 412 -9.23 11.84 12.14
CA GLY A 412 -9.47 13.27 11.91
C GLY A 412 -10.69 13.52 11.04
N ILE A 413 -10.86 12.76 9.95
CA ILE A 413 -12.00 12.92 9.02
C ILE A 413 -13.33 12.75 9.75
N TYR A 414 -13.47 11.68 10.53
CA TYR A 414 -14.70 11.41 11.29
C TYR A 414 -15.05 12.53 12.30
N LYS A 415 -14.05 13.23 12.83
CA LYS A 415 -14.26 14.34 13.79
C LYS A 415 -14.51 15.70 13.14
N MET A 416 -14.21 15.86 11.85
CA MET A 416 -14.32 17.16 11.17
C MET A 416 -15.75 17.51 10.77
N LEU A 417 -16.62 16.51 10.65
CA LEU A 417 -17.94 16.63 10.04
C LEU A 417 -19.10 16.20 10.95
N ASP A 418 -18.78 15.63 12.11
CA ASP A 418 -19.68 15.49 13.27
C ASP A 418 -19.61 16.77 14.13
#